data_AF-A0A2E7R5J3-F1
#
_entry.id   AF-A0A2E7R5J3-F1
#
_cell.length_a   1.000
_cell.length_b   1.000
_cell.length_c   1.000
_cell.angle_alpha   90.00
_cell.angle_beta   90.00
_cell.angle_gamma   90.00
#
_symmetry.space_group_name_H-M   'P 1'
#
loop_
_entity.id
_entity.type
_entity.pdbx_description
1 polymer ?
#
loop_
_entity_poly.entity_id
_entity_poly.type
_entity_poly.pdbx_seq_one_letter_code
_entity_poly.pdbx_strand_id
1 'polypeptide(L)'
;MKLSRLGSFHQSKLSFLRSFIKEFKDWNYKRNVFDLDKDGYGIAVYSLEKNKKNYSLVCFANYLNSEERSDRVIANKWDTTFVLHDGIPTLEDLERLKKNVPKQEAGRVTYKELSLARANKSVRIFDHVVDSLSQGKQPDKKLLSKVGYLYRTTAVYGSGKCGLADR
;
A
#
# COMPACT_ATOMS: atom_id res chain seq x y z
N MET A 1 -26.52 22.76 12.93
CA MET A 1 -25.93 21.57 12.26
C MET A 1 -27.10 20.68 11.86
N LYS A 2 -27.32 20.41 10.56
CA LYS A 2 -28.50 19.64 10.09
C LYS A 2 -28.15 18.15 9.96
N LEU A 3 -28.87 17.28 10.67
CA LEU A 3 -28.59 15.83 10.74
C LEU A 3 -28.54 15.17 9.35
N SER A 4 -29.46 15.56 8.46
CA SER A 4 -29.58 15.02 7.09
C SER A 4 -28.42 15.35 6.15
N ARG A 5 -27.49 16.23 6.56
CA ARG A 5 -26.33 16.63 5.75
C ARG A 5 -24.99 16.22 6.37
N LEU A 6 -25.01 15.44 7.46
CA LEU A 6 -23.78 14.96 8.13
C LEU A 6 -22.87 14.15 7.20
N GLY A 7 -23.46 13.30 6.33
CA GLY A 7 -22.69 12.48 5.38
C GLY A 7 -22.06 13.23 4.21
N SER A 8 -22.43 14.50 3.97
CA SER A 8 -21.87 15.32 2.90
C SER A 8 -20.83 16.35 3.39
N PHE A 9 -20.49 16.34 4.68
CA PHE A 9 -19.48 17.25 5.22
C PHE A 9 -18.13 17.01 4.55
N HIS A 10 -17.62 18.05 3.90
CA HIS A 10 -16.25 18.08 3.42
C HIS A 10 -15.26 18.02 4.59
N GLN A 11 -14.06 17.51 4.32
CA GLN A 11 -12.99 17.37 5.31
C GLN A 11 -12.72 18.70 6.04
N SER A 12 -13.07 18.75 7.32
CA SER A 12 -12.78 19.89 8.20
C SER A 12 -11.34 19.84 8.74
N LYS A 13 -10.88 20.90 9.41
CA LYS A 13 -9.57 20.92 10.10
C LYS A 13 -9.44 19.84 11.20
N LEU A 14 -10.56 19.30 11.67
CA LEU A 14 -10.61 18.20 12.64
C LEU A 14 -10.62 16.81 11.97
N SER A 15 -10.58 16.76 10.64
CA SER A 15 -10.50 15.50 9.90
C SER A 15 -9.20 14.77 10.27
N PHE A 16 -9.35 13.53 10.75
CA PHE A 16 -8.21 12.65 11.04
C PHE A 16 -7.21 12.63 9.88
N LEU A 17 -7.67 12.50 8.63
CA LEU A 17 -6.81 12.47 7.45
C LEU A 17 -6.01 13.77 7.28
N ARG A 18 -6.62 14.94 7.47
CA ARG A 18 -5.90 16.22 7.38
C ARG A 18 -4.87 16.38 8.49
N SER A 19 -5.23 16.02 9.72
CA SER A 19 -4.30 16.03 10.85
C SER A 19 -3.14 15.06 10.62
N PHE A 20 -3.43 13.88 10.08
CA PHE A 20 -2.44 12.87 9.73
C PHE A 20 -1.48 13.38 8.64
N ILE A 21 -1.98 13.85 7.50
CA ILE A 21 -1.13 14.43 6.44
C ILE A 21 -0.29 15.59 6.96
N LYS A 22 -0.87 16.46 7.78
CA LYS A 22 -0.15 17.59 8.38
C LYS A 22 0.98 17.14 9.31
N GLU A 23 0.79 16.05 10.06
CA GLU A 23 1.83 15.49 10.92
C GLU A 23 2.96 14.87 10.10
N PHE A 24 2.61 14.05 9.10
CA PHE A 24 3.58 13.27 8.34
C PHE A 24 4.33 14.06 7.26
N LYS A 25 3.83 15.23 6.82
CA LYS A 25 4.48 16.04 5.76
C LYS A 25 5.91 16.47 6.08
N ASP A 26 6.24 16.66 7.36
CA ASP A 26 7.55 17.14 7.83
C ASP A 26 8.44 15.98 8.36
N TRP A 27 8.07 14.72 8.08
CA TRP A 27 8.90 13.57 8.40
C TRP A 27 10.00 13.39 7.36
N ASN A 28 11.08 12.72 7.73
CA ASN A 28 12.13 12.35 6.80
C ASN A 28 11.74 11.06 6.06
N TYR A 29 11.73 11.10 4.74
CA TYR A 29 11.36 9.96 3.90
C TYR A 29 12.60 9.37 3.24
N LYS A 30 12.77 8.05 3.40
CA LYS A 30 13.86 7.30 2.78
C LYS A 30 13.30 6.16 1.96
N ARG A 31 13.99 5.86 0.86
CA ARG A 31 13.80 4.65 0.07
C ARG A 31 14.94 3.70 0.40
N ASN A 32 14.77 2.92 1.48
CA ASN A 32 15.82 2.07 2.04
C ASN A 32 16.13 0.87 1.16
N VAL A 33 15.11 0.30 0.50
CA VAL A 33 15.25 -0.81 -0.43
C VAL A 33 14.40 -0.53 -1.66
N PHE A 34 14.96 -0.77 -2.84
CA PHE A 34 14.23 -0.69 -4.10
C PHE A 34 14.79 -1.75 -5.05
N ASP A 35 14.45 -3.00 -4.75
CA ASP A 35 14.89 -4.20 -5.47
C ASP A 35 13.71 -4.74 -6.28
N LEU A 36 13.42 -4.03 -7.37
CA LEU A 36 12.44 -4.44 -8.37
C LEU A 36 13.18 -4.82 -9.65
N ASP A 37 12.77 -5.92 -10.26
CA ASP A 37 13.28 -6.34 -11.56
C ASP A 37 12.77 -5.44 -12.69
N LYS A 38 13.21 -5.74 -13.92
CA LYS A 38 12.82 -5.00 -15.14
C LYS A 38 11.31 -5.00 -15.41
N ASP A 39 10.58 -5.97 -14.88
CA ASP A 39 9.15 -6.14 -15.06
C ASP A 39 8.35 -5.54 -13.85
N GLY A 40 9.07 -4.99 -12.86
CA GLY A 40 8.50 -4.31 -11.70
C GLY A 40 8.17 -5.23 -10.53
N TYR A 41 8.69 -6.46 -10.50
CA TYR A 41 8.48 -7.43 -9.42
C TYR A 41 9.63 -7.44 -8.43
N GLY A 42 9.33 -7.65 -7.15
CA GLY A 42 10.33 -7.68 -6.09
C GLY A 42 9.89 -6.95 -4.83
N ILE A 43 10.83 -6.28 -4.16
CA ILE A 43 10.64 -5.67 -2.84
C ILE A 43 11.01 -4.19 -2.89
N ALA A 44 10.13 -3.35 -2.32
CA ALA A 44 10.45 -1.95 -2.04
C ALA A 44 10.16 -1.62 -0.59
N VAL A 45 11.04 -0.84 0.05
CA VAL A 45 10.89 -0.38 1.43
C VAL A 45 11.03 1.13 1.47
N TYR A 46 9.98 1.79 1.92
CA TYR A 46 9.99 3.21 2.21
C TYR A 46 9.88 3.43 3.72
N SER A 47 10.83 4.16 4.31
CA SER A 47 10.82 4.48 5.73
C SER A 47 10.49 5.95 5.96
N LEU A 48 9.73 6.21 7.02
CA LEU A 48 9.39 7.52 7.54
C LEU A 48 10.03 7.67 8.93
N GLU A 49 10.82 8.70 9.13
CA GLU A 49 11.57 8.92 10.36
C GLU A 49 11.28 10.31 10.94
N LYS A 50 11.01 10.39 12.24
CA LYS A 50 10.95 11.66 12.99
C LYS A 50 11.32 11.42 14.45
N ASN A 51 12.31 12.15 14.95
CA ASN A 51 12.85 12.00 16.29
C ASN A 51 13.29 10.54 16.57
N LYS A 52 12.65 9.87 17.54
CA LYS A 52 12.91 8.46 17.89
C LYS A 52 11.91 7.47 17.27
N LYS A 53 11.02 7.94 16.37
CA LYS A 53 10.00 7.11 15.72
C LYS A 53 10.40 6.82 14.28
N ASN A 54 10.33 5.56 13.90
CA ASN A 54 10.57 5.09 12.53
C ASN A 54 9.44 4.14 12.14
N TYR A 55 8.90 4.30 10.94
CA TYR A 55 7.95 3.36 10.35
C TYR A 55 8.39 3.00 8.95
N SER A 56 8.24 1.75 8.54
CA SER A 56 8.61 1.31 7.21
C SER A 56 7.45 0.63 6.51
N LEU A 57 7.07 1.15 5.35
CA LEU A 57 6.15 0.48 4.44
C LEU A 57 6.96 -0.48 3.57
N VAL A 58 6.77 -1.77 3.78
CA VAL A 58 7.34 -2.84 2.95
C VAL A 58 6.30 -3.24 1.91
N CYS A 59 6.70 -3.21 0.64
CA CYS A 59 5.89 -3.60 -0.50
C CYS A 59 6.50 -4.85 -1.15
N PHE A 60 5.68 -5.87 -1.40
CA PHE A 60 6.00 -7.03 -2.19
C PHE A 60 5.18 -6.98 -3.48
N ALA A 61 5.86 -6.74 -4.60
CA ALA A 61 5.26 -6.75 -5.93
C ALA A 61 5.48 -8.13 -6.56
N ASN A 62 4.40 -8.81 -6.91
CA ASN A 62 4.43 -10.18 -7.40
C ASN A 62 3.89 -10.25 -8.82
N TYR A 63 4.44 -11.17 -9.61
CA TYR A 63 3.81 -11.57 -10.85
C TYR A 63 2.45 -12.21 -10.56
N LEU A 64 1.42 -11.75 -11.26
CA LEU A 64 0.09 -12.33 -11.22
C LEU A 64 -0.42 -12.49 -12.64
N ASN A 65 -0.67 -13.75 -13.03
CA ASN A 65 -1.26 -14.04 -14.33
C ASN A 65 -2.65 -13.40 -14.41
N SER A 66 -2.99 -12.88 -15.59
CA SER A 66 -4.27 -12.23 -15.87
C SER A 66 -5.48 -13.11 -15.53
N GLU A 67 -5.41 -14.42 -15.78
CA GLU A 67 -6.46 -15.40 -15.48
C GLU A 67 -6.65 -15.63 -13.98
N GLU A 68 -5.60 -15.43 -13.18
CA GLU A 68 -5.64 -15.56 -11.72
C GLU A 68 -6.06 -14.25 -11.04
N ARG A 69 -6.13 -13.13 -11.80
CA ARG A 69 -6.47 -11.83 -11.25
C ARG A 69 -7.96 -11.75 -10.96
N SER A 70 -8.27 -11.64 -9.68
CA SER A 70 -9.64 -11.44 -9.20
C SER A 70 -9.69 -10.20 -8.30
N ASP A 71 -10.68 -9.37 -8.56
CA ASP A 71 -11.00 -8.21 -7.72
C ASP A 71 -11.74 -8.58 -6.43
N ARG A 72 -12.06 -9.86 -6.25
CA ARG A 72 -12.81 -10.33 -5.09
C ARG A 72 -11.90 -10.42 -3.86
N VAL A 73 -12.50 -10.17 -2.70
CA VAL A 73 -11.84 -10.30 -1.39
C VAL A 73 -11.40 -11.76 -1.11
N ILE A 74 -12.03 -12.74 -1.76
CA ILE A 74 -11.70 -14.17 -1.64
C ILE A 74 -10.59 -14.64 -2.60
N ALA A 75 -9.95 -13.73 -3.33
CA ALA A 75 -8.79 -14.08 -4.14
C ALA A 75 -7.68 -14.66 -3.25
N ASN A 76 -6.76 -15.43 -3.83
CA ASN A 76 -5.62 -16.00 -3.10
C ASN A 76 -4.28 -15.37 -3.51
N LYS A 77 -4.29 -14.49 -4.53
CA LYS A 77 -3.12 -13.82 -5.07
C LYS A 77 -3.47 -12.39 -5.47
N TRP A 78 -2.50 -11.49 -5.33
CA TRP A 78 -2.63 -10.07 -5.64
C TRP A 78 -1.36 -9.54 -6.30
N ASP A 79 -1.49 -8.51 -7.12
CA ASP A 79 -0.33 -7.88 -7.77
C ASP A 79 0.66 -7.34 -6.71
N THR A 80 0.14 -6.82 -5.60
CA THR A 80 0.97 -6.25 -4.53
C THR A 80 0.41 -6.58 -3.15
N THR A 81 1.31 -6.83 -2.21
CA THR A 81 0.98 -6.92 -0.78
C THR A 81 1.89 -6.04 0.03
N PHE A 82 1.37 -5.49 1.12
CA PHE A 82 2.03 -4.46 1.90
C PHE A 82 1.99 -4.79 3.38
N VAL A 83 2.99 -4.31 4.10
CA VAL A 83 2.97 -4.31 5.56
C VAL A 83 3.60 -3.03 6.09
N LEU A 84 2.97 -2.44 7.10
CA LEU A 84 3.53 -1.31 7.85
C LEU A 84 4.28 -1.86 9.05
N HIS A 85 5.59 -1.68 9.08
CA HIS A 85 6.48 -2.14 10.13
C HIS A 85 6.84 -0.98 11.08
N ASP A 86 6.82 -1.22 12.38
CA ASP A 86 7.23 -0.32 13.45
C ASP A 86 8.75 -0.41 13.62
N GLY A 87 9.48 0.49 12.98
CA GLY A 87 10.93 0.50 12.90
C GLY A 87 11.47 0.43 11.48
N ILE A 88 12.76 0.11 11.37
CA ILE A 88 13.44 -0.21 10.12
C ILE A 88 13.62 -1.74 10.10
N PRO A 89 13.04 -2.46 9.11
CA PRO A 89 13.11 -3.92 9.07
C PRO A 89 14.54 -4.38 8.80
N THR A 90 14.97 -5.43 9.50
CA THR A 90 16.23 -6.12 9.18
C THR A 90 16.06 -7.03 7.97
N LEU A 91 17.16 -7.59 7.45
CA LEU A 91 17.10 -8.57 6.37
C LEU A 91 16.30 -9.82 6.78
N GLU A 92 16.44 -10.28 8.03
CA GLU A 92 15.66 -11.40 8.56
C GLU A 92 14.17 -11.07 8.64
N ASP A 93 13.82 -9.84 9.02
CA ASP A 93 12.44 -9.37 8.98
C ASP A 93 11.90 -9.37 7.54
N LEU A 94 12.65 -8.87 6.56
CA LEU A 94 12.23 -8.86 5.15
C LEU A 94 12.02 -10.28 4.59
N GLU A 95 12.94 -11.21 4.86
CA GLU A 95 12.81 -12.61 4.43
C GLU A 95 11.59 -13.31 5.05
N ARG A 96 11.34 -13.07 6.35
CA ARG A 96 10.14 -13.57 7.03
C ARG A 96 8.87 -12.97 6.43
N LEU A 97 8.85 -11.66 6.20
CA LEU A 97 7.69 -10.94 5.67
C LEU A 97 7.38 -11.37 4.23
N LYS A 98 8.40 -11.56 3.38
CA LYS A 98 8.26 -12.05 2.01
C LYS A 98 7.53 -13.40 1.95
N LYS A 99 7.77 -14.28 2.93
CA LYS A 99 7.14 -15.61 3.00
C LYS A 99 5.72 -15.59 3.56
N ASN A 100 5.31 -14.54 4.27
CA ASN A 100 4.07 -14.51 5.05
C ASN A 100 3.06 -13.46 4.59
N VAL A 101 3.50 -12.25 4.25
CA VAL A 101 2.63 -11.14 3.87
C VAL A 101 1.80 -11.47 2.61
N PRO A 102 2.35 -12.10 1.56
CA PRO A 102 1.57 -12.51 0.41
C PRO A 102 0.45 -13.52 0.72
N LYS A 103 0.59 -14.32 1.79
CA LYS A 103 -0.39 -15.34 2.20
C LYS A 103 -1.60 -14.75 2.94
N GLN A 104 -1.54 -13.48 3.35
CA GLN A 104 -2.63 -12.75 4.00
C GLN A 104 -3.19 -13.50 5.23
N GLU A 105 -4.43 -13.97 5.19
CA GLU A 105 -5.09 -14.68 6.31
C GLU A 105 -4.43 -16.02 6.66
N ALA A 106 -3.77 -16.66 5.69
CA ALA A 106 -2.98 -17.87 5.90
C ALA A 106 -1.55 -17.58 6.37
N GLY A 107 -1.11 -16.31 6.29
CA GLY A 107 0.19 -15.86 6.74
C GLY A 107 0.17 -15.43 8.21
N ARG A 108 1.35 -15.38 8.83
CA ARG A 108 1.52 -14.79 10.16
C ARG A 108 2.66 -13.78 10.16
N VAL A 109 2.40 -12.65 10.79
CA VAL A 109 3.38 -11.60 11.06
C VAL A 109 3.60 -11.50 12.57
N THR A 110 4.31 -10.48 13.02
CA THR A 110 4.67 -10.28 14.43
C THR A 110 4.14 -8.97 14.95
N TYR A 111 4.29 -8.75 16.25
CA TYR A 111 3.96 -7.50 16.94
C TYR A 111 4.75 -6.27 16.42
N LYS A 112 5.78 -6.46 15.57
CA LYS A 112 6.50 -5.38 14.91
C LYS A 112 5.72 -4.81 13.71
N GLU A 113 4.71 -5.51 13.22
CA GLU A 113 3.91 -5.08 12.07
C GLU A 113 2.55 -4.52 12.54
N LEU A 114 2.20 -3.31 12.10
CA LEU A 114 1.00 -2.57 12.53
C LEU A 114 -0.22 -2.82 11.65
N SER A 115 0.01 -2.96 10.34
CA SER A 115 -1.06 -3.22 9.39
C SER A 115 -0.56 -4.04 8.21
N LEU A 116 -1.45 -4.83 7.62
CA LEU A 116 -1.19 -5.62 6.43
C LEU A 116 -2.22 -5.25 5.36
N ALA A 117 -1.81 -5.05 4.12
CA ALA A 117 -2.71 -4.71 3.03
C ALA A 117 -2.38 -5.46 1.75
N ARG A 118 -3.30 -5.40 0.79
CA ARG A 118 -3.18 -6.02 -0.52
C ARG A 118 -3.90 -5.19 -1.57
N ALA A 119 -3.35 -5.14 -2.77
CA ALA A 119 -3.91 -4.36 -3.86
C ALA A 119 -3.67 -5.01 -5.23
N ASN A 120 -4.59 -4.75 -6.15
CA ASN A 120 -4.48 -5.12 -7.56
C ASN A 120 -4.36 -3.88 -8.43
N LYS A 121 -3.65 -4.01 -9.55
CA LYS A 121 -3.53 -2.93 -10.53
C LYS A 121 -4.80 -2.83 -11.38
N SER A 122 -5.18 -1.59 -11.68
CA SER A 122 -6.20 -1.28 -12.68
C SER A 122 -5.60 -1.48 -14.07
N VAL A 123 -5.60 -2.72 -14.57
CA VAL A 123 -4.85 -3.14 -15.78
C VAL A 123 -4.92 -2.10 -16.89
N ARG A 124 -6.13 -1.75 -17.35
CA ARG A 124 -6.33 -0.80 -18.44
C ARG A 124 -5.70 0.59 -18.20
N ILE A 125 -5.81 1.12 -16.98
CA ILE A 125 -5.29 2.46 -16.68
C ILE A 125 -3.80 2.43 -16.40
N PHE A 126 -3.35 1.37 -15.73
CA PHE A 126 -1.95 1.15 -15.44
C PHE A 126 -1.16 1.05 -16.75
N ASP A 127 -1.61 0.22 -17.69
CA ASP A 127 -0.96 0.03 -18.99
C ASP A 127 -0.94 1.34 -19.77
N HIS A 128 -2.06 2.09 -19.82
CA HIS A 128 -2.11 3.42 -20.44
C HIS A 128 -1.08 4.40 -19.85
N VAL A 129 -0.88 4.38 -18.53
CA VAL A 129 0.10 5.24 -17.87
C VAL A 129 1.52 4.83 -18.23
N VAL A 130 1.83 3.53 -18.16
CA VAL A 130 3.15 3.00 -18.52
C VAL A 130 3.49 3.30 -19.98
N ASP A 131 2.57 3.02 -20.90
CA ASP A 131 2.74 3.26 -22.33
C ASP A 131 2.92 4.75 -22.64
N SER A 132 2.14 5.62 -22.00
CA SER A 132 2.27 7.07 -22.21
C SER A 132 3.64 7.56 -21.74
N LEU A 133 4.02 7.20 -20.51
CA LEU A 133 5.26 7.69 -19.90
C LEU A 133 6.51 7.12 -20.57
N SER A 134 6.48 5.86 -21.01
CA SER A 134 7.60 5.25 -21.77
C SER A 134 7.85 5.95 -23.11
N GLN A 135 6.82 6.56 -23.70
CA GLN A 135 6.92 7.39 -24.90
C GLN A 135 7.23 8.87 -24.61
N GLY A 136 7.49 9.24 -23.35
CA GLY A 136 7.71 10.63 -22.94
C GLY A 136 6.45 11.50 -22.97
N LYS A 137 5.25 10.91 -23.04
CA LYS A 137 3.97 11.60 -23.09
C LYS A 137 3.28 11.56 -21.72
N GLN A 138 2.54 12.63 -21.41
CA GLN A 138 1.70 12.64 -20.21
C GLN A 138 0.44 11.79 -20.43
N PRO A 139 0.02 10.95 -19.46
CA PRO A 139 -1.21 10.19 -19.58
C PRO A 139 -2.44 11.10 -19.66
N ASP A 140 -3.46 10.69 -20.42
CA ASP A 140 -4.75 11.40 -20.50
C ASP A 140 -5.40 11.61 -19.11
N LYS A 141 -5.46 12.88 -18.70
CA LYS A 141 -6.04 13.32 -17.43
C LYS A 141 -7.54 13.00 -17.33
N LYS A 142 -8.29 13.05 -18.43
CA LYS A 142 -9.73 12.72 -18.43
C LYS A 142 -9.92 11.25 -18.09
N LEU A 143 -9.13 10.38 -18.73
CA LEU A 143 -9.15 8.95 -18.45
C LEU A 143 -8.74 8.65 -16.99
N LEU A 144 -7.66 9.26 -16.49
CA LEU A 144 -7.23 9.14 -15.09
C LEU A 144 -8.34 9.57 -14.12
N SER A 145 -9.00 10.70 -14.37
CA SER A 145 -10.07 11.21 -13.51
C SER A 145 -11.31 10.33 -13.48
N LYS A 146 -11.60 9.60 -14.57
CA LYS A 146 -12.75 8.71 -14.66
C LYS A 146 -12.58 7.45 -13.82
N VAL A 147 -11.36 6.93 -13.71
CA VAL A 147 -11.08 5.71 -12.93
C VAL A 147 -10.64 6.02 -11.51
N GLY A 148 -9.80 7.04 -11.32
CA GLY A 148 -9.44 7.55 -10.00
C GLY A 148 -8.41 6.74 -9.22
N TYR A 149 -7.87 5.65 -9.77
CA TYR A 149 -6.81 4.85 -9.14
C TYR A 149 -5.96 4.06 -10.15
N LEU A 150 -4.68 3.82 -9.79
CA LEU A 150 -3.79 2.88 -10.50
C LEU A 150 -3.76 1.52 -9.82
N TYR A 151 -3.78 1.52 -8.49
CA TYR A 151 -3.94 0.35 -7.65
C TYR A 151 -5.17 0.53 -6.77
N ARG A 152 -5.93 -0.54 -6.59
CA ARG A 152 -7.04 -0.57 -5.64
C ARG A 152 -6.74 -1.57 -4.55
N THR A 153 -6.71 -1.08 -3.32
CA THR A 153 -6.63 -1.90 -2.12
C THR A 153 -7.89 -2.77 -2.01
N THR A 154 -7.73 -4.08 -1.88
CA THR A 154 -8.85 -5.01 -1.72
C THR A 154 -9.08 -5.41 -0.26
N ALA A 155 -8.06 -5.26 0.59
CA ALA A 155 -8.19 -5.37 2.04
C ALA A 155 -7.06 -4.65 2.79
N VAL A 156 -7.37 -4.23 4.02
CA VAL A 156 -6.42 -3.77 5.03
C VAL A 156 -6.78 -4.44 6.35
N TYR A 157 -5.78 -4.99 7.03
CA TYR A 157 -5.87 -5.65 8.32
C TYR A 157 -5.02 -4.91 9.35
N GLY A 158 -5.50 -4.93 10.60
CA GLY A 158 -4.90 -4.34 11.78
C GLY A 158 -5.44 -5.05 13.03
N SER A 159 -5.15 -4.49 14.20
CA SER A 159 -5.78 -4.90 15.48
C SER A 159 -5.64 -6.40 15.78
N GLY A 160 -4.39 -6.89 15.86
CA GLY A 160 -4.12 -8.29 16.24
C GLY A 160 -4.29 -9.33 15.13
N LYS A 161 -5.02 -9.01 14.05
CA LYS A 161 -5.26 -9.98 12.96
C LYS A 161 -3.94 -10.43 12.33
N CYS A 162 -3.82 -11.72 12.01
CA CYS A 162 -2.60 -12.34 11.46
C CYS A 162 -1.34 -12.21 12.35
N GLY A 163 -1.48 -11.86 13.64
CA GLY A 163 -0.35 -11.62 14.55
C GLY A 163 0.19 -10.19 14.51
N LEU A 164 -0.54 -9.26 13.88
CA LEU A 164 -0.24 -7.83 13.90
C LEU A 164 -0.27 -7.27 15.33
N ALA A 165 0.38 -6.14 15.53
CA ALA A 165 0.26 -5.38 16.77
C ALA A 165 -1.20 -4.96 17.03
N ASP A 166 -1.58 -4.93 18.30
CA ASP A 166 -2.80 -4.29 18.79
C ASP A 166 -2.36 -3.18 19.75
N ARG A 167 -2.38 -1.92 19.30
CA ARG A 167 -1.84 -0.75 20.01
C ARG A 167 -2.78 0.44 19.89
#